data_AF-A0A945M430-F1
#
_entry.id   AF-A0A945M430-F1
#
_cell.length_a   1.000
_cell.length_b   1.000
_cell.length_c   1.000
_cell.angle_alpha   90.00
_cell.angle_beta   90.00
_cell.angle_gamma   90.00
#
_symmetry.space_group_name_H-M   'P 1'
#
loop_
_entity.id
_entity.type
_entity.pdbx_description
1 polymer ?
#
loop_
_entity_poly.entity_id
_entity_poly.type
_entity_poly.pdbx_seq_one_letter_code
_entity_poly.pdbx_strand_id
1 'polypeptide(L)'
;MEYDIVYCNDGVTRAVPVVKGTPQDPSIGSLKVVKEEKVKPEKPKVSIQQRINEQISTFIGEIEGKVDDFVDSDFKDKYDCYNHLSEMGCKSVHARKMRQFYIDCYNETVDVYNADDDYLNEAWGHLKPKYHKKIMDFYGIIVDDIERLIKNSTAQRKPRKKKALSANKLIKSLKYQVEHPELRLASVNPEKIIGATELWVYNTKYNKLGVYYAENSVRGLSVKGCTIQDFDSSTSIQKTARKPEEVLGKLTKRTLNKNIKQMKTKEQEVTGRINAQTILLGVF
;
A
#
# COMPACT_ATOMS: atom_id res chain seq x y z
N MET A 1 68.98 -35.73 -4.16
CA MET A 1 67.64 -35.30 -3.72
C MET A 1 66.92 -36.56 -3.31
N GLU A 2 66.57 -36.64 -2.04
CA GLU A 2 65.88 -37.79 -1.45
C GLU A 2 64.38 -37.59 -1.64
N TYR A 3 63.67 -38.63 -2.06
CA TYR A 3 62.23 -38.59 -2.35
C TYR A 3 61.53 -39.61 -1.49
N ASP A 4 60.39 -39.22 -0.93
CA ASP A 4 59.58 -40.10 -0.09
C ASP A 4 58.16 -40.20 -0.65
N ILE A 5 57.54 -41.39 -0.52
CA ILE A 5 56.20 -41.65 -1.06
C ILE A 5 55.19 -41.32 0.01
N VAL A 6 54.48 -40.21 -0.17
CA VAL A 6 53.48 -39.71 0.77
C VAL A 6 52.11 -39.62 0.09
N TYR A 7 51.06 -39.82 0.89
CA TYR A 7 49.68 -39.62 0.45
C TYR A 7 49.35 -38.12 0.55
N CYS A 8 49.29 -37.46 -0.61
CA CYS A 8 49.04 -36.01 -0.69
C CYS A 8 47.56 -35.69 -0.38
N ASN A 9 47.30 -34.45 0.02
CA ASN A 9 45.95 -34.00 0.42
C ASN A 9 44.91 -34.07 -0.72
N ASP A 10 45.36 -34.13 -1.98
CA ASP A 10 44.51 -34.33 -3.16
C ASP A 10 44.05 -35.79 -3.35
N GLY A 11 44.41 -36.69 -2.43
CA GLY A 11 43.99 -38.09 -2.43
C GLY A 11 44.81 -39.03 -3.33
N VAL A 12 46.00 -38.61 -3.76
CA VAL A 12 46.88 -39.39 -4.63
C VAL A 12 48.24 -39.59 -3.96
N THR A 13 48.75 -40.82 -3.96
CA THR A 13 50.13 -41.11 -3.54
C THR A 13 51.12 -40.66 -4.60
N ARG A 14 52.10 -39.83 -4.23
CA ARG A 14 53.17 -39.37 -5.13
C ARG A 14 54.52 -39.35 -4.41
N ALA A 15 55.60 -39.48 -5.18
CA ALA A 15 56.95 -39.28 -4.68
C ALA A 15 57.22 -37.77 -4.58
N VAL A 16 57.41 -37.26 -3.36
CA VAL A 16 57.60 -35.84 -3.07
C VAL A 16 59.04 -35.61 -2.61
N PRO A 17 59.73 -34.53 -3.09
CA PRO A 17 61.09 -34.23 -2.66
C PRO A 17 61.14 -33.85 -1.18
N VAL A 18 62.07 -34.45 -0.43
CA VAL A 18 62.32 -34.13 0.97
C VAL A 18 63.28 -32.95 1.06
N VAL A 19 62.82 -31.83 1.62
CA VAL A 19 63.65 -30.64 1.85
C VAL A 19 63.74 -30.40 3.36
N LYS A 20 64.94 -30.46 3.93
CA LYS A 20 65.23 -30.34 5.38
C LYS A 20 64.52 -31.38 6.28
N GLY A 21 64.33 -32.61 5.79
CA GLY A 21 63.84 -33.73 6.60
C GLY A 21 62.31 -33.84 6.74
N THR A 22 61.55 -32.96 6.09
CA THR A 22 60.08 -33.01 6.03
C THR A 22 59.60 -33.13 4.58
N PRO A 23 58.73 -34.09 4.23
CA PRO A 23 58.11 -34.17 2.91
C PRO A 23 57.20 -32.95 2.67
N GLN A 24 57.48 -32.14 1.66
CA GLN A 24 56.75 -30.90 1.38
C GLN A 24 55.69 -31.14 0.30
N ASP A 25 54.42 -31.35 0.68
CA ASP A 25 53.33 -31.55 -0.28
C ASP A 25 53.09 -30.28 -1.13
N PRO A 26 53.30 -30.33 -2.47
CA PRO A 26 53.09 -29.19 -3.35
C PRO A 26 51.61 -28.80 -3.52
N SER A 27 50.65 -29.62 -3.05
CA SER A 27 49.21 -29.35 -3.11
C SER A 27 48.67 -28.53 -1.93
N ILE A 28 49.48 -28.24 -0.91
CA ILE A 28 49.11 -27.34 0.19
C ILE A 28 49.17 -25.88 -0.29
N GLY A 29 48.07 -25.41 -0.87
CA GLY A 29 47.81 -23.98 -1.09
C GLY A 29 47.49 -23.27 0.23
N SER A 30 48.43 -22.46 0.73
CA SER A 30 48.28 -21.41 1.75
C SER A 30 47.27 -21.68 2.89
N LEU A 31 47.77 -22.20 4.02
CA LEU A 31 47.06 -22.28 5.30
C LEU A 31 46.54 -20.90 5.76
N LYS A 32 45.22 -20.69 5.70
CA LYS A 32 44.53 -19.69 6.54
C LYS A 32 44.35 -20.30 7.93
N VAL A 33 45.00 -19.71 8.93
CA VAL A 33 44.82 -20.04 10.35
C VAL A 33 43.36 -19.77 10.75
N VAL A 34 42.58 -20.81 11.00
CA VAL A 34 41.25 -20.70 11.60
C VAL A 34 41.44 -20.58 13.11
N LYS A 35 41.24 -19.37 13.65
CA LYS A 35 41.06 -19.16 15.08
C LYS A 35 39.73 -19.79 15.50
N GLU A 36 39.76 -20.71 16.45
CA GLU A 36 38.56 -21.16 17.15
C GLU A 36 37.91 -19.98 17.88
N GLU A 37 36.78 -19.51 17.37
CA GLU A 37 35.93 -18.56 18.08
C GLU A 37 35.20 -19.27 19.22
N LYS A 38 35.49 -18.86 20.46
CA LYS A 38 34.68 -19.20 21.63
C LYS A 38 33.24 -18.68 21.41
N VAL A 39 32.31 -19.58 21.15
CA VAL A 39 30.87 -19.30 21.10
C VAL A 39 30.42 -18.81 22.48
N LYS A 40 30.22 -17.49 22.62
CA LYS A 40 29.50 -16.92 23.77
C LYS A 40 28.05 -17.42 23.72
N PRO A 41 27.42 -17.79 24.85
CA PRO A 41 26.01 -18.17 24.83
C PRO A 41 25.17 -16.99 24.31
N GLU A 42 24.59 -17.13 23.12
CA GLU A 42 23.64 -16.15 22.60
C GLU A 42 22.44 -16.13 23.54
N LYS A 43 22.22 -15.00 24.23
CA LYS A 43 20.99 -14.78 24.99
C LYS A 43 19.80 -15.01 24.05
N PRO A 44 18.73 -15.71 24.47
CA PRO A 44 17.59 -15.97 23.62
C PRO A 44 17.04 -14.65 23.08
N LYS A 45 17.00 -14.52 21.74
CA LYS A 45 16.43 -13.35 21.06
C LYS A 45 14.93 -13.36 21.30
N VAL A 46 14.48 -12.74 22.40
CA VAL A 46 13.05 -12.59 22.71
C VAL A 46 12.33 -12.01 21.50
N SER A 47 11.33 -12.74 21.01
CA SER A 47 10.57 -12.35 19.83
C SER A 47 9.85 -11.03 20.08
N ILE A 48 9.70 -10.19 19.06
CA ILE A 48 8.96 -8.92 19.15
C ILE A 48 7.53 -9.17 19.66
N GLN A 49 6.92 -10.30 19.30
CA GLN A 49 5.59 -10.69 19.77
C GLN A 49 5.58 -11.01 21.26
N GLN A 50 6.62 -11.66 21.78
CA GLN A 50 6.76 -11.97 23.21
C GLN A 50 6.88 -10.69 24.03
N ARG A 51 7.68 -9.71 23.56
CA ARG A 51 7.77 -8.39 24.22
C ARG A 51 6.45 -7.64 24.25
N ILE A 52 5.69 -7.69 23.15
CA ILE A 52 4.37 -7.06 23.08
C ILE A 52 3.41 -7.72 24.06
N ASN A 53 3.45 -9.05 24.16
CA ASN A 53 2.60 -9.80 25.09
C ASN A 53 3.00 -9.55 26.55
N GLU A 54 4.29 -9.47 26.85
CA GLU A 54 4.81 -9.12 28.18
C GLU A 54 4.33 -7.73 28.62
N GLN A 55 4.38 -6.73 27.72
CA GLN A 55 3.81 -5.40 27.99
C GLN A 55 2.29 -5.45 28.19
N ILE A 56 1.58 -6.30 27.44
CA ILE A 56 0.13 -6.49 27.63
C ILE A 56 -0.15 -7.10 29.00
N SER A 57 0.63 -8.09 29.44
CA SER A 57 0.50 -8.67 30.77
C SER A 57 0.70 -7.62 31.87
N THR A 58 1.65 -6.69 31.71
CA THR A 58 1.80 -5.55 32.62
C THR A 58 0.56 -4.64 32.61
N PHE A 59 0.04 -4.27 31.44
CA PHE A 59 -1.17 -3.44 31.36
C PHE A 59 -2.40 -4.12 31.95
N ILE A 60 -2.53 -5.44 31.76
CA ILE A 60 -3.62 -6.22 32.36
C ILE A 60 -3.48 -6.20 33.88
N GLY A 61 -2.30 -6.52 34.42
CA GLY A 61 -2.08 -6.53 35.87
C GLY A 61 -2.42 -5.19 36.55
N GLU A 62 -2.14 -4.07 35.89
CA GLU A 62 -2.43 -2.73 36.42
C GLU A 62 -3.92 -2.36 36.35
N ILE A 63 -4.65 -2.85 35.33
CA ILE A 63 -6.11 -2.70 35.28
C ILE A 63 -6.77 -3.63 36.31
N GLU A 64 -6.34 -4.88 36.41
CA GLU A 64 -6.88 -5.83 37.40
C GLU A 64 -6.64 -5.33 38.83
N GLY A 65 -5.49 -4.73 39.12
CA GLY A 65 -5.27 -4.04 40.40
C GLY A 65 -6.29 -2.93 40.67
N LYS A 66 -6.79 -2.25 39.62
CA LYS A 66 -7.88 -1.26 39.75
C LYS A 66 -9.26 -1.92 39.89
N VAL A 67 -9.45 -3.12 39.37
CA VAL A 67 -10.65 -3.93 39.62
C VAL A 67 -10.68 -4.35 41.10
N ASP A 68 -9.55 -4.80 41.64
CA ASP A 68 -9.42 -5.15 43.06
C ASP A 68 -9.67 -3.92 43.97
N ASP A 69 -9.05 -2.77 43.66
CA ASP A 69 -9.31 -1.50 44.36
C ASP A 69 -10.81 -1.15 44.34
N PHE A 70 -11.49 -1.39 43.21
CA PHE A 70 -12.93 -1.14 43.07
C PHE A 70 -13.77 -2.04 43.98
N VAL A 71 -13.41 -3.33 44.12
CA VAL A 71 -14.07 -4.26 45.05
C VAL A 71 -13.83 -3.83 46.50
N ASP A 72 -12.60 -3.48 46.86
CA ASP A 72 -12.21 -3.05 48.21
C ASP A 72 -12.86 -1.71 48.60
N SER A 73 -13.14 -0.84 47.63
CA SER A 73 -13.84 0.45 47.84
C SER A 73 -15.35 0.34 48.09
N ASP A 74 -15.90 -0.88 48.24
CA ASP A 74 -17.35 -1.15 48.26
C ASP A 74 -18.04 -0.68 46.96
N PHE A 75 -17.34 -0.84 45.83
CA PHE A 75 -17.84 -0.58 44.48
C PHE A 75 -18.32 0.87 44.30
N LYS A 76 -17.49 1.82 44.74
CA LYS A 76 -17.76 3.27 44.68
C LYS A 76 -16.78 4.01 43.79
N ASP A 77 -15.59 3.46 43.60
CA ASP A 77 -14.55 4.11 42.82
C ASP A 77 -14.91 4.21 41.35
N LYS A 78 -14.59 5.36 40.75
CA LYS A 78 -14.75 5.61 39.33
C LYS A 78 -13.40 5.42 38.66
N TYR A 79 -13.37 4.58 37.65
CA TYR A 79 -12.15 4.28 36.92
C TYR A 79 -12.21 4.86 35.51
N ASP A 80 -11.20 5.64 35.14
CA ASP A 80 -10.98 6.14 33.80
C ASP A 80 -9.84 5.33 33.16
N CYS A 81 -10.22 4.24 32.51
CA CYS A 81 -9.28 3.30 31.92
C CYS A 81 -8.54 3.94 30.74
N TYR A 82 -9.21 4.84 30.01
CA TYR A 82 -8.62 5.54 28.88
C TYR A 82 -7.40 6.38 29.27
N ASN A 83 -7.52 7.21 30.31
CA ASN A 83 -6.42 8.06 30.77
C ASN A 83 -5.30 7.23 31.39
N HIS A 84 -5.64 6.25 32.22
CA HIS A 84 -4.65 5.37 32.84
C HIS A 84 -3.80 4.63 31.80
N LEU A 85 -4.45 4.01 30.80
CA LEU A 85 -3.74 3.33 29.71
C LEU A 85 -2.93 4.28 28.84
N SER A 86 -3.41 5.50 28.64
CA SER A 86 -2.70 6.52 27.87
C SER A 86 -1.42 6.98 28.57
N GLU A 87 -1.46 7.17 29.89
CA GLU A 87 -0.31 7.54 30.73
C GLU A 87 0.75 6.44 30.77
N MET A 88 0.31 5.19 30.86
CA MET A 88 1.18 4.01 30.77
C MET A 88 1.81 3.80 29.38
N GLY A 89 1.40 4.58 28.38
CA GLY A 89 1.91 4.49 27.02
C GLY A 89 1.32 3.34 26.20
N CYS A 90 0.12 2.88 26.54
CA CYS A 90 -0.60 1.84 25.80
C CYS A 90 -0.93 2.32 24.38
N LYS A 91 -0.29 1.72 23.38
CA LYS A 91 -0.59 1.94 21.95
C LYS A 91 -1.77 1.09 21.51
N SER A 92 -2.42 1.51 20.41
CA SER A 92 -3.57 0.78 19.83
C SER A 92 -3.29 -0.68 19.44
N VAL A 93 -2.03 -1.08 19.30
CA VAL A 93 -1.66 -2.48 19.06
C VAL A 93 -1.86 -3.33 20.32
N HIS A 94 -1.49 -2.81 21.49
CA HIS A 94 -1.70 -3.49 22.77
C HIS A 94 -3.20 -3.51 23.11
N ALA A 95 -3.87 -2.36 22.99
CA ALA A 95 -5.30 -2.24 23.24
C ALA A 95 -6.17 -3.21 22.40
N ARG A 96 -5.85 -3.45 21.12
CA ARG A 96 -6.59 -4.43 20.30
C ARG A 96 -6.50 -5.85 20.82
N LYS A 97 -5.32 -6.26 21.31
CA LYS A 97 -5.11 -7.61 21.85
C LYS A 97 -5.73 -7.75 23.24
N MET A 98 -5.56 -6.73 24.07
CA MET A 98 -6.09 -6.65 25.42
C MET A 98 -7.62 -6.59 25.44
N ARG A 99 -8.25 -5.96 24.44
CA ARG A 99 -9.72 -5.89 24.29
C ARG A 99 -10.38 -7.28 24.34
N GLN A 100 -9.76 -8.30 23.75
CA GLN A 100 -10.37 -9.64 23.73
C GLN A 100 -10.53 -10.18 25.15
N PHE A 101 -9.48 -10.08 25.96
CA PHE A 101 -9.49 -10.53 27.35
C PHE A 101 -10.62 -9.87 28.15
N TYR A 102 -10.76 -8.55 28.09
CA TYR A 102 -11.83 -7.85 28.83
C TYR A 102 -13.24 -8.08 28.29
N ILE A 103 -13.38 -8.43 27.01
CA ILE A 103 -14.67 -8.86 26.47
C ILE A 103 -15.06 -10.22 27.04
N ASP A 104 -14.09 -11.14 27.14
CA ASP A 104 -14.33 -12.46 27.71
C ASP A 104 -14.75 -12.31 29.20
N CYS A 105 -14.03 -11.49 29.98
CA CYS A 105 -14.41 -11.15 31.37
C CYS A 105 -15.80 -10.49 31.46
N TYR A 106 -16.10 -9.54 30.57
CA TYR A 106 -17.42 -8.90 30.55
C TYR A 106 -18.54 -9.93 30.28
N ASN A 107 -18.35 -10.82 29.30
CA ASN A 107 -19.34 -11.85 28.98
C ASN A 107 -19.55 -12.80 30.16
N GLU A 108 -18.50 -13.24 30.85
CA GLU A 108 -18.63 -14.05 32.07
C GLU A 108 -19.50 -13.34 33.13
N THR A 109 -19.33 -12.03 33.34
CA THR A 109 -20.17 -11.28 34.27
C THR A 109 -21.62 -11.09 33.81
N VAL A 110 -21.86 -11.09 32.50
CA VAL A 110 -23.21 -11.07 31.93
C VAL A 110 -23.90 -12.42 32.17
N ASP A 111 -23.18 -13.52 31.97
CA ASP A 111 -23.70 -14.88 32.19
C ASP A 111 -24.07 -15.10 33.66
N VAL A 112 -23.24 -14.59 34.59
CA VAL A 112 -23.53 -14.55 36.04
C VAL A 112 -24.78 -13.71 36.33
N TYR A 113 -24.93 -12.55 35.68
CA TYR A 113 -26.08 -11.69 35.89
C TYR A 113 -27.39 -12.32 35.38
N ASN A 114 -27.34 -13.03 34.26
CA ASN A 114 -28.49 -13.74 33.69
C ASN A 114 -28.77 -15.09 34.37
N ALA A 115 -27.82 -15.59 35.16
CA ALA A 115 -27.82 -16.91 35.75
C ALA A 115 -27.84 -18.05 34.70
N ASP A 116 -27.15 -17.87 33.57
CA ASP A 116 -27.12 -18.81 32.46
C ASP A 116 -26.15 -20.00 32.69
N ASP A 117 -25.12 -19.83 33.53
CA ASP A 117 -24.12 -20.85 33.85
C ASP A 117 -24.05 -21.14 35.36
N ASP A 118 -24.41 -22.37 35.74
CA ASP A 118 -24.43 -22.85 37.13
C ASP A 118 -23.04 -22.80 37.81
N TYR A 119 -21.95 -23.05 37.08
CA TYR A 119 -20.60 -23.02 37.64
C TYR A 119 -20.14 -21.59 37.91
N LEU A 120 -20.44 -20.66 37.01
CA LEU A 120 -20.15 -19.24 37.22
C LEU A 120 -20.98 -18.68 38.38
N ASN A 121 -22.26 -19.06 38.49
CA ASN A 121 -23.09 -18.66 39.61
C ASN A 121 -22.55 -19.14 40.97
N GLU A 122 -22.04 -20.37 41.05
CA GLU A 122 -21.38 -20.89 42.24
C GLU A 122 -20.11 -20.09 42.57
N ALA A 123 -19.25 -19.87 41.56
CA ALA A 123 -18.00 -19.13 41.70
C ALA A 123 -18.22 -17.69 42.20
N TRP A 124 -19.27 -17.03 41.73
CA TRP A 124 -19.64 -15.66 42.11
C TRP A 124 -20.61 -15.57 43.29
N GLY A 125 -20.98 -16.71 43.90
CA GLY A 125 -21.97 -16.81 44.97
C GLY A 125 -21.57 -16.15 46.30
N HIS A 126 -20.29 -15.83 46.48
CA HIS A 126 -19.81 -15.06 47.63
C HIS A 126 -20.24 -13.58 47.60
N LEU A 127 -20.66 -13.07 46.42
CA LEU A 127 -21.12 -11.69 46.23
C LEU A 127 -22.65 -11.61 46.20
N LYS A 128 -23.18 -10.50 46.73
CA LYS A 128 -24.63 -10.23 46.64
C LYS A 128 -25.02 -9.85 45.19
N PRO A 129 -26.24 -10.17 44.72
CA PRO A 129 -26.70 -9.87 43.36
C PRO A 129 -26.54 -8.41 42.91
N LYS A 130 -26.66 -7.46 43.86
CA LYS A 130 -26.45 -6.03 43.60
C LYS A 130 -25.02 -5.73 43.09
N TYR A 131 -24.03 -6.48 43.56
CA TYR A 131 -22.63 -6.26 43.22
C TYR A 131 -22.27 -6.90 41.88
N HIS A 132 -22.91 -8.01 41.47
CA HIS A 132 -22.73 -8.59 40.13
C HIS A 132 -22.99 -7.57 39.02
N LYS A 133 -24.08 -6.81 39.14
CA LYS A 133 -24.39 -5.73 38.19
C LYS A 133 -23.32 -4.64 38.16
N LYS A 134 -22.79 -4.24 39.32
CA LYS A 134 -21.75 -3.20 39.40
C LYS A 134 -20.44 -3.63 38.75
N ILE A 135 -20.08 -4.90 38.89
CA ILE A 135 -18.86 -5.47 38.28
C ILE A 135 -19.03 -5.58 36.77
N MET A 136 -20.19 -6.04 36.31
CA MET A 136 -20.54 -6.05 34.88
C MET A 136 -20.44 -4.64 34.27
N ASP A 137 -21.03 -3.64 34.93
CA ASP A 137 -20.96 -2.24 34.48
C ASP A 137 -19.49 -1.74 34.45
N PHE A 138 -18.65 -2.15 35.40
CA PHE A 138 -17.23 -1.77 35.46
C PHE A 138 -16.42 -2.35 34.30
N TYR A 139 -16.56 -3.65 34.02
CA TYR A 139 -15.92 -4.27 32.86
C TYR A 139 -16.44 -3.69 31.53
N GLY A 140 -17.72 -3.32 31.47
CA GLY A 140 -18.30 -2.61 30.32
C GLY A 140 -17.60 -1.27 30.06
N ILE A 141 -17.37 -0.46 31.11
CA ILE A 141 -16.62 0.80 31.02
C ILE A 141 -15.19 0.56 30.51
N ILE A 142 -14.51 -0.47 31.02
CA ILE A 142 -13.15 -0.83 30.58
C ILE A 142 -13.12 -1.16 29.09
N VAL A 143 -14.05 -1.99 28.61
CA VAL A 143 -14.13 -2.37 27.19
C VAL A 143 -14.40 -1.15 26.31
N ASP A 144 -15.32 -0.28 26.71
CA ASP A 144 -15.66 0.95 25.99
C ASP A 144 -14.47 1.91 25.89
N ASP A 145 -13.73 2.10 26.97
CA ASP A 145 -12.53 2.96 27.01
C ASP A 145 -11.38 2.40 26.17
N ILE A 146 -11.17 1.08 26.18
CA ILE A 146 -10.21 0.41 25.30
C ILE A 146 -10.60 0.63 23.84
N GLU A 147 -11.88 0.52 23.50
CA GLU A 147 -12.38 0.75 22.15
C GLU A 147 -12.23 2.23 21.72
N ARG A 148 -12.46 3.17 22.65
CA ARG A 148 -12.21 4.59 22.45
C ARG A 148 -10.74 4.88 22.15
N LEU A 149 -9.80 4.24 22.87
CA LEU A 149 -8.35 4.34 22.60
C LEU A 149 -8.00 3.88 21.18
N ILE A 150 -8.57 2.76 20.74
CA ILE A 150 -8.36 2.23 19.39
C ILE A 150 -8.89 3.23 18.35
N LYS A 151 -10.13 3.72 18.50
CA LYS A 151 -10.76 4.69 17.59
C LYS A 151 -9.94 5.97 17.48
N ASN A 152 -9.54 6.57 18.60
CA ASN A 152 -8.71 7.78 18.62
C ASN A 152 -7.38 7.58 17.88
N SER A 153 -6.70 6.44 18.11
CA SER A 153 -5.44 6.15 17.42
C SER A 153 -5.60 6.02 15.90
N THR A 154 -6.74 5.52 15.41
CA THR A 154 -7.01 5.44 13.97
C THR A 154 -7.35 6.79 13.36
N ALA A 155 -8.11 7.62 14.06
CA ALA A 155 -8.50 8.96 13.61
C ALA A 155 -7.29 9.91 13.48
N GLN A 156 -6.31 9.78 14.38
CA GLN A 156 -5.07 10.58 14.34
C GLN A 156 -4.11 10.21 13.19
N ARG A 157 -4.39 9.16 12.40
CA ARG A 157 -3.54 8.79 11.26
C ARG A 157 -3.72 9.79 10.13
N LYS A 158 -2.70 10.64 9.91
CA LYS A 158 -2.65 11.59 8.79
C LYS A 158 -2.90 10.86 7.46
N PRO A 159 -3.89 11.27 6.65
CA PRO A 159 -4.11 10.69 5.33
C PRO A 159 -2.84 10.78 4.47
N ARG A 160 -2.50 9.68 3.79
CA ARG A 160 -1.30 9.65 2.95
C ARG A 160 -1.47 10.63 1.79
N LYS A 161 -0.55 11.59 1.67
CA LYS A 161 -0.53 12.52 0.53
C LYS A 161 -0.39 11.72 -0.77
N LYS A 162 -1.37 11.84 -1.67
CA LYS A 162 -1.30 11.23 -3.01
C LYS A 162 -0.23 11.95 -3.82
N LYS A 163 0.71 11.19 -4.39
CA LYS A 163 1.68 11.73 -5.35
C LYS A 163 0.99 11.90 -6.72
N ALA A 164 1.31 12.97 -7.44
CA ALA A 164 0.86 13.13 -8.82
C ALA A 164 1.35 11.93 -9.66
N LEU A 165 0.49 11.40 -10.52
CA LEU A 165 0.88 10.32 -11.43
C LEU A 165 1.80 10.90 -12.52
N SER A 166 2.82 10.14 -12.90
CA SER A 166 3.63 10.47 -14.08
C SER A 166 2.81 10.36 -15.37
N ALA A 167 3.22 11.10 -16.40
CA ALA A 167 2.54 11.13 -17.70
C ALA A 167 2.32 9.71 -18.29
N ASN A 168 3.35 8.88 -18.26
CA ASN A 168 3.31 7.51 -18.80
C ASN A 168 2.29 6.64 -18.05
N LYS A 169 2.09 6.89 -16.75
CA LYS A 169 1.12 6.13 -15.95
C LYS A 169 -0.32 6.53 -16.26
N LEU A 170 -0.55 7.79 -16.61
CA LEU A 170 -1.87 8.29 -17.02
C LEU A 170 -2.27 7.75 -18.40
N ILE A 171 -1.31 7.66 -19.32
CA ILE A 171 -1.53 7.26 -20.71
C ILE A 171 -1.49 5.75 -20.94
N LYS A 172 -1.00 4.96 -19.98
CA LYS A 172 -0.86 3.49 -20.11
C LYS A 172 -2.11 2.78 -20.65
N SER A 173 -3.30 3.31 -20.36
CA SER A 173 -4.58 2.72 -20.76
C SER A 173 -5.22 3.38 -21.99
N LEU A 174 -4.57 4.37 -22.61
CA LEU A 174 -5.09 5.09 -23.78
C LEU A 174 -4.99 4.21 -25.02
N LYS A 175 -6.13 3.98 -25.68
CA LYS A 175 -6.18 3.24 -26.96
C LYS A 175 -6.19 4.24 -28.10
N TYR A 176 -5.27 4.09 -29.05
CA TYR A 176 -5.18 4.90 -30.26
C TYR A 176 -4.58 4.05 -31.40
N GLN A 177 -4.76 4.51 -32.63
CA GLN A 177 -4.21 3.86 -33.81
C GLN A 177 -2.80 4.42 -34.08
N VAL A 178 -1.78 3.57 -34.14
CA VAL A 178 -0.38 4.01 -34.30
C VAL A 178 -0.12 4.56 -35.72
N GLU A 179 -0.59 3.85 -36.74
CA GLU A 179 -0.41 4.22 -38.15
C GLU A 179 -1.66 3.89 -38.96
N HIS A 180 -1.85 4.62 -40.06
CA HIS A 180 -2.88 4.36 -41.05
C HIS A 180 -2.30 4.51 -42.46
N PRO A 181 -1.95 3.38 -43.11
CA PRO A 181 -1.26 3.37 -44.39
C PRO A 181 -2.02 4.03 -45.53
N GLU A 182 -3.35 3.90 -45.57
CA GLU A 182 -4.20 4.42 -46.66
C GLU A 182 -4.06 5.93 -46.83
N LEU A 183 -4.06 6.67 -45.72
CA LEU A 183 -3.89 8.13 -45.71
C LEU A 183 -2.45 8.56 -45.39
N ARG A 184 -1.51 7.62 -45.25
CA ARG A 184 -0.11 7.83 -44.87
C ARG A 184 0.04 8.68 -43.58
N LEU A 185 -0.79 8.38 -42.58
CA LEU A 185 -0.81 9.09 -41.30
C LEU A 185 -0.11 8.27 -40.21
N ALA A 186 0.69 8.95 -39.38
CA ALA A 186 1.31 8.39 -38.18
C ALA A 186 0.86 9.19 -36.95
N SER A 187 0.59 8.49 -35.84
CA SER A 187 0.17 9.14 -34.59
C SER A 187 1.33 9.80 -33.86
N VAL A 188 1.04 10.94 -33.23
CA VAL A 188 1.97 11.61 -32.31
C VAL A 188 2.09 10.85 -30.99
N ASN A 189 3.25 10.94 -30.33
CA ASN A 189 3.44 10.36 -28.99
C ASN A 189 2.35 10.89 -28.02
N PRO A 190 1.52 10.00 -27.44
CA PRO A 190 0.43 10.39 -26.54
C PRO A 190 0.90 11.07 -25.25
N GLU A 191 2.17 10.93 -24.85
CA GLU A 191 2.76 11.65 -23.69
C GLU A 191 2.63 13.16 -23.80
N LYS A 192 2.67 13.68 -25.02
CA LYS A 192 2.56 15.12 -25.29
C LYS A 192 1.17 15.67 -25.03
N ILE A 193 0.14 14.82 -24.94
CA ILE A 193 -1.25 15.25 -24.69
C ILE A 193 -1.36 15.89 -23.31
N ILE A 194 -0.60 15.40 -22.34
CA ILE A 194 -0.69 15.89 -20.96
C ILE A 194 -0.06 17.28 -20.89
N GLY A 195 -0.86 18.27 -20.55
CA GLY A 195 -0.44 19.68 -20.52
C GLY A 195 -0.56 20.40 -21.87
N ALA A 196 -1.05 19.74 -22.91
CA ALA A 196 -1.31 20.38 -24.20
C ALA A 196 -2.52 21.31 -24.16
N THR A 197 -2.51 22.34 -25.00
CA THR A 197 -3.65 23.27 -25.14
C THR A 197 -4.66 22.75 -26.16
N GLU A 198 -4.18 22.09 -27.21
CA GLU A 198 -5.00 21.60 -28.30
C GLU A 198 -4.58 20.17 -28.69
N LEU A 199 -5.57 19.31 -28.89
CA LEU A 199 -5.35 17.96 -29.40
C LEU A 199 -6.22 17.74 -30.65
N TRP A 200 -5.56 17.42 -31.77
CA TRP A 200 -6.19 17.12 -33.05
C TRP A 200 -6.25 15.62 -33.30
N VAL A 201 -7.45 15.17 -33.66
CA VAL A 201 -7.79 13.76 -33.64
C VAL A 201 -8.58 13.40 -34.88
N TYR A 202 -8.29 12.24 -35.47
CA TYR A 202 -9.03 11.73 -36.61
C TYR A 202 -9.48 10.29 -36.40
N ASN A 203 -10.78 10.04 -36.55
CA ASN A 203 -11.34 8.70 -36.45
C ASN A 203 -11.51 8.09 -37.84
N THR A 204 -10.78 7.01 -38.13
CA THR A 204 -10.75 6.35 -39.44
C THR A 204 -12.05 5.63 -39.76
N LYS A 205 -12.76 5.09 -38.75
CA LYS A 205 -14.04 4.39 -38.97
C LYS A 205 -15.17 5.33 -39.36
N TYR A 206 -15.24 6.50 -38.71
CA TYR A 206 -16.34 7.44 -38.90
C TYR A 206 -15.98 8.63 -39.78
N ASN A 207 -14.74 8.70 -40.28
CA ASN A 207 -14.19 9.82 -41.05
C ASN A 207 -14.43 11.17 -40.37
N LYS A 208 -14.25 11.23 -39.04
CA LYS A 208 -14.46 12.45 -38.25
C LYS A 208 -13.14 13.06 -37.82
N LEU A 209 -12.97 14.34 -38.09
CA LEU A 209 -11.90 15.18 -37.57
C LEU A 209 -12.44 15.92 -36.34
N GLY A 210 -11.76 15.78 -35.21
CA GLY A 210 -12.10 16.41 -33.94
C GLY A 210 -10.95 17.25 -33.40
N VAL A 211 -11.32 18.29 -32.65
CA VAL A 211 -10.39 19.14 -31.89
C VAL A 211 -10.84 19.18 -30.46
N TYR A 212 -9.90 18.93 -29.54
CA TYR A 212 -10.08 19.17 -28.12
C TYR A 212 -9.29 20.40 -27.72
N TYR A 213 -9.98 21.40 -27.19
CA TYR A 213 -9.37 22.57 -26.57
C TYR A 213 -9.38 22.39 -25.06
N ALA A 214 -8.24 22.67 -24.41
CA ALA A 214 -8.15 22.64 -22.95
C ALA A 214 -9.04 23.72 -22.33
N GLU A 215 -9.78 23.38 -21.28
CA GLU A 215 -10.56 24.34 -20.49
C GLU A 215 -9.65 25.39 -19.83
N ASN A 216 -8.46 24.96 -19.40
CA ASN A 216 -7.47 25.84 -18.81
C ASN A 216 -6.13 25.69 -19.54
N SER A 217 -5.68 26.76 -20.20
CA SER A 217 -4.43 26.77 -20.97
C SER A 217 -3.16 26.55 -20.12
N VAL A 218 -3.21 26.79 -18.80
CA VAL A 218 -2.07 26.59 -17.89
C VAL A 218 -1.98 25.14 -17.40
N ARG A 219 -3.13 24.50 -17.16
CA ARG A 219 -3.20 23.09 -16.72
C ARG A 219 -3.10 22.13 -17.91
N GLY A 220 -3.61 22.56 -19.07
CA GLY A 220 -3.70 21.78 -20.29
C GLY A 220 -4.64 20.59 -20.19
N LEU A 221 -4.64 19.76 -21.23
CA LEU A 221 -5.41 18.53 -21.31
C LEU A 221 -4.82 17.45 -20.39
N SER A 222 -5.69 16.58 -19.89
CA SER A 222 -5.30 15.41 -19.10
C SER A 222 -5.95 14.14 -19.65
N VAL A 223 -5.45 12.97 -19.27
CA VAL A 223 -5.98 11.68 -19.74
C VAL A 223 -6.24 10.78 -18.55
N LYS A 224 -7.43 10.16 -18.51
CA LYS A 224 -7.80 9.13 -17.54
C LYS A 224 -8.37 7.92 -18.28
N GLY A 225 -7.63 6.82 -18.28
CA GLY A 225 -8.03 5.62 -19.01
C GLY A 225 -7.97 5.88 -20.52
N CYS A 226 -9.11 5.80 -21.20
CA CYS A 226 -9.23 6.16 -22.62
C CYS A 226 -9.94 7.51 -22.84
N THR A 227 -10.11 8.32 -21.78
CA THR A 227 -10.89 9.56 -21.85
C THR A 227 -9.99 10.77 -21.63
N ILE A 228 -10.07 11.74 -22.54
CA ILE A 228 -9.49 13.08 -22.38
C ILE A 228 -10.32 13.82 -21.32
N GLN A 229 -9.63 14.52 -20.43
CA GLN A 229 -10.18 15.29 -19.32
C GLN A 229 -9.73 16.74 -19.47
N ASP A 230 -10.44 17.63 -18.76
CA ASP A 230 -10.13 19.07 -18.72
C ASP A 230 -10.20 19.74 -20.11
N PHE A 231 -11.10 19.27 -20.98
CA PHE A 231 -11.41 19.89 -22.28
C PHE A 231 -12.72 20.67 -22.19
N ASP A 232 -12.82 21.79 -22.92
CA ASP A 232 -14.02 22.61 -22.97
C ASP A 232 -15.00 22.09 -24.03
N SER A 233 -16.16 21.64 -23.60
CA SER A 233 -17.22 21.09 -24.46
C SER A 233 -17.80 22.10 -25.45
N SER A 234 -17.70 23.40 -25.16
CA SER A 234 -18.29 24.44 -26.00
C SER A 234 -17.42 24.81 -27.20
N THR A 235 -16.10 24.86 -27.00
CA THR A 235 -15.12 25.19 -28.05
C THR A 235 -14.66 23.94 -28.82
N SER A 236 -14.73 22.77 -28.21
CA SER A 236 -14.26 21.52 -28.81
C SER A 236 -15.28 20.93 -29.77
N ILE A 237 -14.92 20.88 -31.06
CA ILE A 237 -15.81 20.49 -32.16
C ILE A 237 -15.29 19.29 -32.96
N GLN A 238 -16.21 18.51 -33.52
CA GLN A 238 -15.96 17.48 -34.53
C GLN A 238 -16.76 17.73 -35.81
N LYS A 239 -16.12 17.46 -36.94
CA LYS A 239 -16.71 17.53 -38.29
C LYS A 239 -16.36 16.29 -39.11
N THR A 240 -17.26 15.89 -40.01
CA THR A 240 -17.02 14.75 -40.90
C THR A 240 -16.21 15.18 -42.13
N ALA A 241 -15.03 14.60 -42.33
CA ALA A 241 -14.21 14.82 -43.52
C ALA A 241 -14.68 13.93 -44.67
N ARG A 242 -15.38 14.50 -45.67
CA ARG A 242 -15.84 13.76 -46.86
C ARG A 242 -14.72 13.43 -47.86
N LYS A 243 -13.61 14.16 -47.80
CA LYS A 243 -12.41 13.96 -48.60
C LYS A 243 -11.17 14.01 -47.69
N PRO A 244 -10.85 12.92 -47.00
CA PRO A 244 -9.81 12.93 -45.97
C PRO A 244 -8.40 13.21 -46.52
N GLU A 245 -8.10 12.78 -47.75
CA GLU A 245 -6.79 13.02 -48.39
C GLU A 245 -6.47 14.51 -48.56
N GLU A 246 -7.42 15.30 -49.07
CA GLU A 246 -7.26 16.75 -49.24
C GLU A 246 -7.16 17.48 -47.89
N VAL A 247 -7.91 17.00 -46.88
CA VAL A 247 -8.01 17.63 -45.56
C VAL A 247 -6.80 17.33 -44.67
N LEU A 248 -6.18 16.16 -44.82
CA LEU A 248 -5.12 15.66 -43.93
C LEU A 248 -3.73 15.72 -44.55
N GLY A 249 -3.58 16.26 -45.77
CA GLY A 249 -2.28 16.33 -46.45
C GLY A 249 -1.21 17.18 -45.77
N LYS A 250 -1.59 18.19 -44.95
CA LYS A 250 -0.65 18.97 -44.13
C LYS A 250 -1.15 19.11 -42.70
N LEU A 251 -0.42 18.54 -41.74
CA LEU A 251 -0.77 18.47 -40.32
C LEU A 251 -0.07 19.57 -39.49
N THR A 252 -0.32 20.85 -39.82
CA THR A 252 0.14 21.99 -39.00
C THR A 252 -1.04 22.67 -38.34
N LYS A 253 -0.84 23.33 -37.19
CA LYS A 253 -1.90 24.05 -36.46
C LYS A 253 -2.69 25.02 -37.36
N ARG A 254 -1.98 25.76 -38.23
CA ARG A 254 -2.61 26.72 -39.15
C ARG A 254 -3.45 26.03 -40.24
N THR A 255 -2.95 24.93 -40.81
CA THR A 255 -3.67 24.22 -41.87
C THR A 255 -4.89 23.49 -41.33
N LEU A 256 -4.77 22.82 -40.18
CA LEU A 256 -5.86 22.13 -39.52
C LEU A 256 -7.01 23.08 -39.14
N ASN A 257 -6.69 24.24 -38.57
CA ASN A 257 -7.68 25.29 -38.26
C ASN A 257 -8.34 25.85 -39.53
N LYS A 258 -7.60 26.02 -40.63
CA LYS A 258 -8.17 26.45 -41.90
C LYS A 258 -9.12 25.38 -42.47
N ASN A 259 -8.70 24.11 -42.43
CA ASN A 259 -9.44 23.00 -42.99
C ASN A 259 -10.76 22.76 -42.23
N ILE A 260 -10.76 22.84 -40.89
CA ILE A 260 -12.00 22.66 -40.11
C ILE A 260 -13.02 23.79 -40.34
N LYS A 261 -12.55 25.02 -40.59
CA LYS A 261 -13.42 26.16 -40.93
C LYS A 261 -13.97 26.07 -42.35
N GLN A 262 -13.20 25.53 -43.30
CA GLN A 262 -13.64 25.37 -44.69
C GLN A 262 -14.60 24.19 -44.90
N MET A 263 -14.65 23.23 -43.98
CA MET A 263 -15.59 22.11 -44.06
C MET A 263 -17.05 22.59 -43.89
N LYS A 264 -17.87 22.33 -44.92
CA LYS A 264 -19.32 22.63 -44.97
C LYS A 264 -20.18 21.72 -44.09
N THR A 265 -19.59 20.69 -43.47
CA THR A 265 -20.32 19.73 -42.64
C THR A 265 -20.70 20.31 -41.28
N LYS A 266 -21.86 19.90 -40.77
CA LYS A 266 -22.38 20.34 -39.46
C LYS A 266 -21.39 20.07 -38.34
N GLU A 267 -21.28 21.03 -37.43
CA GLU A 267 -20.52 20.91 -36.18
C GLU A 267 -21.24 20.00 -35.19
N GLN A 268 -20.48 19.09 -34.59
CA GLN A 268 -20.95 18.18 -33.56
C GLN A 268 -20.04 18.35 -32.34
N GLU A 269 -20.59 18.20 -31.14
CA GLU A 269 -19.83 18.24 -29.89
C GLU A 269 -18.92 17.01 -29.78
N VAL A 270 -17.67 17.17 -29.34
CA VAL A 270 -16.75 16.05 -29.17
C VAL A 270 -17.07 15.24 -27.92
N THR A 271 -16.91 13.93 -28.00
CA THR A 271 -16.93 13.05 -26.83
C THR A 271 -15.49 12.87 -26.35
N GLY A 272 -15.22 12.97 -25.04
CA GLY A 272 -13.86 12.84 -24.51
C GLY A 272 -13.22 11.45 -24.70
N ARG A 273 -13.96 10.43 -25.15
CA ARG A 273 -13.48 9.04 -25.22
C ARG A 273 -12.77 8.75 -26.54
N ILE A 274 -11.50 8.37 -26.46
CA ILE A 274 -10.68 7.92 -27.61
C ILE A 274 -10.81 6.39 -27.75
N ASN A 275 -10.90 5.92 -29.00
CA ASN A 275 -10.93 4.50 -29.34
C ASN A 275 -9.67 4.07 -30.13
N ALA A 276 -9.50 2.75 -30.32
CA ALA A 276 -8.35 2.21 -31.06
C ALA A 276 -8.34 2.54 -32.57
N GLN A 277 -9.40 3.16 -33.10
CA GLN A 277 -9.55 3.56 -34.51
C GLN A 277 -9.28 5.06 -34.68
N THR A 278 -8.73 5.68 -33.64
CA THR A 278 -8.50 7.11 -33.58
C THR A 278 -7.01 7.39 -33.66
N ILE A 279 -6.61 8.20 -34.64
CA ILE A 279 -5.24 8.65 -34.88
C ILE A 279 -5.06 10.02 -34.25
N LEU A 280 -3.92 10.21 -33.59
CA LEU A 280 -3.50 11.47 -33.00
C LEU A 280 -2.72 12.27 -34.05
N LEU A 281 -3.36 13.25 -34.67
CA LEU A 281 -2.76 14.01 -35.78
C LEU A 281 -1.72 15.04 -35.33
N GLY A 282 -1.98 15.68 -34.20
CA GLY A 282 -1.18 16.82 -33.74
C GLY A 282 -1.54 17.22 -32.33
N VAL A 283 -0.53 17.59 -31.55
CA VAL A 283 -0.67 18.08 -30.18
C VAL A 283 0.05 19.43 -30.09
N PHE A 284 -0.65 20.47 -29.62
CA PHE A 284 -0.16 21.84 -29.57
C PHE A 284 -0.34 22.51 -28.21
#